data_AF-A0A1G3V5P1-F1
#
_entry.id   AF-A0A1G3V5P1-F1
#
_cell.length_a   1.000
_cell.length_b   1.000
_cell.length_c   1.000
_cell.angle_alpha   90.00
_cell.angle_beta   90.00
_cell.angle_gamma   90.00
#
_symmetry.space_group_name_H-M   'P 1'
#
loop_
_entity.id
_entity.type
_entity.pdbx_description
1 polymer ?
#
loop_
_entity_poly.entity_id
_entity_poly.type
_entity_poly.pdbx_seq_one_letter_code
_entity_poly.pdbx_strand_id
1 'polypeptide(L)' 'MKKIAEVLGISVGSDLWIELKDKAEIDSGNIPADIRSDKELIGHLPMFFRTIRSEKPSAEDLDKLIEMIRKGGI' A
#
# COMPACT_ATOMS: atom_id res chain seq x y z
N MET A 1 -2.21 3.11 -16.93
CA MET A 1 -3.37 2.45 -16.30
C MET A 1 -4.69 2.62 -17.03
N LYS A 2 -5.16 3.83 -17.39
CA LYS A 2 -6.50 4.00 -18.03
C LYS A 2 -6.74 3.12 -19.26
N LYS A 3 -5.76 3.00 -20.18
CA LYS A 3 -5.83 2.11 -21.35
C LYS A 3 -5.92 0.62 -20.98
N ILE A 4 -5.24 0.19 -19.92
CA ILE A 4 -5.30 -1.20 -19.44
C ILE A 4 -6.69 -1.48 -18.87
N ALA A 5 -7.24 -0.54 -18.10
CA ALA A 5 -8.58 -0.63 -17.56
C ALA A 5 -9.65 -0.74 -18.66
N GLU A 6 -9.52 0.08 -19.71
CA GLU A 6 -10.39 0.05 -20.88
C GLU A 6 -10.38 -1.32 -21.58
N VAL A 7 -9.19 -1.89 -21.84
CA VAL A 7 -9.05 -3.21 -22.48
C VAL A 7 -9.63 -4.33 -21.61
N LEU A 8 -9.48 -4.23 -20.28
CA LEU A 8 -10.00 -5.21 -19.34
C LEU A 8 -11.48 -4.99 -18.97
N GLY A 9 -12.13 -3.94 -19.50
CA GLY A 9 -13.51 -3.59 -19.16
C GLY A 9 -13.69 -3.15 -17.70
N ILE A 10 -12.62 -2.66 -17.06
CA ILE A 10 -12.63 -2.21 -15.66
C ILE A 10 -12.97 -0.72 -15.62
N SER A 11 -13.99 -0.35 -14.84
CA SER A 11 -14.34 1.04 -14.65
C SER A 11 -13.23 1.80 -13.92
N VAL A 12 -12.75 2.90 -14.50
CA VAL A 12 -11.75 3.76 -13.87
C VAL A 12 -12.31 4.31 -12.56
N GLY A 13 -11.52 4.20 -11.48
CA GLY A 13 -11.92 4.63 -10.13
C GLY A 13 -12.75 3.60 -9.35
N SER A 14 -13.06 2.43 -9.94
CA SER A 14 -13.63 1.32 -9.16
C SER A 14 -12.60 0.69 -8.23
N ASP A 15 -13.04 -0.03 -7.20
CA ASP A 15 -12.16 -0.75 -6.28
C ASP A 15 -11.21 -1.70 -7.02
N LEU A 16 -11.72 -2.40 -8.03
CA LEU A 16 -10.92 -3.30 -8.88
C LEU A 16 -9.83 -2.54 -9.67
N TRP A 17 -10.12 -1.31 -10.08
CA TRP A 17 -9.12 -0.45 -10.74
C TRP A 17 -8.04 0.03 -9.77
N ILE A 18 -8.42 0.35 -8.54
CA ILE A 18 -7.50 0.74 -7.46
C ILE A 18 -6.60 -0.44 -7.10
N GLU A 19 -7.18 -1.61 -6.86
CA GLU A 19 -6.44 -2.84 -6.55
C GLU A 19 -5.44 -3.21 -7.66
N LEU A 20 -5.87 -3.10 -8.92
CA LEU A 20 -4.99 -3.34 -10.07
C LEU A 20 -3.80 -2.36 -10.09
N LYS A 21 -4.04 -1.07 -9.81
CA LYS A 21 -2.99 -0.04 -9.74
C LYS A 21 -2.01 -0.38 -8.63
N ASP A 22 -2.50 -0.68 -7.44
CA ASP A 22 -1.65 -0.92 -6.27
C ASP A 22 -0.78 -2.16 -6.46
N LYS A 23 -1.34 -3.25 -7.00
CA LYS A 23 -0.57 -4.45 -7.36
C LYS A 23 0.53 -4.16 -8.38
N ALA A 24 0.24 -3.36 -9.40
CA ALA A 24 1.22 -3.00 -10.42
C ALA A 24 2.36 -2.13 -9.85
N GLU A 25 2.05 -1.20 -8.94
CA GLU A 25 3.05 -0.38 -8.26
C GLU A 25 3.95 -1.26 -7.36
N ILE A 26 3.36 -2.16 -6.57
CA ILE A 26 4.08 -3.11 -5.71
C ILE A 26 5.01 -4.00 -6.54
N ASP A 27 4.53 -4.61 -7.61
CA ASP A 27 5.32 -5.50 -8.48
C ASP A 27 6.50 -4.76 -9.13
N SER A 28 6.28 -3.49 -9.49
CA SER A 28 7.34 -2.62 -10.04
C SER A 28 8.34 -2.12 -8.99
N GLY A 29 8.18 -2.48 -7.71
CA GLY A 29 8.98 -1.95 -6.60
C GLY A 29 8.71 -0.48 -6.29
N ASN A 30 7.60 0.07 -6.78
CA ASN A 30 7.19 1.45 -6.56
C ASN A 30 6.24 1.54 -5.36
N ILE A 31 6.41 2.59 -4.55
CA ILE A 31 5.45 2.93 -3.49
C ILE A 31 4.26 3.66 -4.13
N PRO A 32 3.00 3.26 -3.84
CA PRO A 32 1.82 3.95 -4.33
C PRO A 32 1.84 5.46 -4.10
N ALA A 33 1.31 6.21 -5.07
CA ALA A 33 1.42 7.67 -5.08
C ALA A 33 0.84 8.34 -3.82
N ASP A 34 -0.30 7.84 -3.33
CA ASP A 34 -0.97 8.26 -2.11
C ASP A 34 -0.06 8.09 -0.87
N ILE A 35 0.58 6.94 -0.74
CA ILE A 35 1.58 6.67 0.32
C ILE A 35 2.82 7.55 0.16
N ARG A 36 3.29 7.73 -1.09
CA ARG A 36 4.49 8.53 -1.38
C ARG A 36 4.32 10.01 -1.05
N SER A 37 3.10 10.53 -1.20
CA SER A 37 2.77 11.92 -0.90
C SER A 37 2.62 12.19 0.61
N ASP A 38 2.39 11.16 1.41
CA ASP A 38 2.31 11.26 2.87
C ASP A 38 3.70 11.14 3.52
N LYS A 39 4.21 12.29 3.98
CA LYS A 39 5.54 12.37 4.61
C LYS A 39 5.61 11.67 5.97
N GLU A 40 4.51 11.62 6.71
CA GLU A 40 4.45 10.97 8.01
C GLU A 40 4.53 9.45 7.82
N LEU A 41 3.71 8.92 6.93
CA LEU A 41 3.69 7.50 6.58
C LEU A 41 5.05 7.03 6.01
N ILE A 42 5.66 7.83 5.12
CA ILE A 42 7.01 7.56 4.59
C ILE A 42 8.05 7.53 5.72
N GLY A 43 7.91 8.38 6.73
CA GLY A 43 8.79 8.40 7.91
C GLY A 43 8.74 7.11 8.74
N HIS A 44 7.60 6.40 8.73
CA HIS A 44 7.41 5.14 9.45
C HIS A 44 7.83 3.89 8.66
N LEU A 45 7.93 3.96 7.33
CA LEU A 45 8.30 2.83 6.47
C LEU A 45 9.65 2.15 6.84
N PRO A 46 10.73 2.88 7.18
CA PRO A 46 11.98 2.25 7.59
C PRO A 46 11.83 1.38 8.85
N MET A 47 11.02 1.82 9.82
CA MET A 47 10.74 1.05 11.04
C MET A 47 9.91 -0.19 10.70
N PHE A 48 8.88 -0.03 9.86
CA PHE A 48 8.06 -1.12 9.33
C PHE A 48 8.90 -2.18 8.58
N PHE A 49 9.83 -1.77 7.72
CA PHE A 49 10.69 -2.73 7.02
C PHE A 49 11.68 -3.41 7.98
N ARG A 50 12.16 -2.70 9.00
CA ARG A 50 13.02 -3.30 10.04
C ARG A 50 12.28 -4.36 10.86
N THR A 51 11.00 -4.14 11.19
CA THR A 51 10.19 -5.14 11.92
C THR A 51 9.93 -6.38 11.06
N ILE A 52 9.53 -6.22 9.80
CA ILE A 52 9.26 -7.35 8.89
C ILE A 52 10.55 -8.15 8.58
N ARG A 53 11.69 -7.49 8.46
CA ARG A 53 12.98 -8.14 8.13
C ARG A 53 13.65 -8.82 9.32
N SER A 54 13.31 -8.49 10.58
CA SER A 54 14.10 -8.93 11.74
C SER A 54 13.60 -10.19 12.45
N GLU A 55 12.38 -10.65 12.25
CA GLU A 55 11.85 -11.99 12.57
C GLU A 55 10.34 -11.93 12.25
N LYS A 56 9.69 -13.08 11.96
CA LYS A 56 8.26 -13.09 11.61
C LYS A 56 7.47 -12.31 12.68
N PRO A 57 6.84 -11.17 12.34
CA PRO A 57 6.07 -10.42 13.32
C PRO A 57 4.97 -11.30 13.89
N SER A 58 4.72 -11.16 15.19
CA SER A 58 3.58 -11.83 15.83
C SER A 58 2.27 -11.29 15.24
N ALA A 59 1.17 -12.03 15.40
CA ALA A 59 -0.14 -11.56 14.94
C ALA A 59 -0.49 -10.18 15.53
N GLU A 60 -0.13 -9.93 16.80
CA GLU A 60 -0.32 -8.63 17.46
C GLU A 60 0.51 -7.49 16.85
N ASP A 61 1.72 -7.77 16.37
CA ASP A 61 2.54 -6.75 15.73
C ASP A 61 1.96 -6.37 14.37
N LEU A 62 1.39 -7.35 13.65
CA LEU A 62 0.65 -7.11 12.41
C LEU A 62 -0.61 -6.29 12.65
N ASP A 63 -1.37 -6.61 13.70
CA ASP A 63 -2.59 -5.86 14.07
C ASP A 63 -2.26 -4.42 14.48
N LYS A 64 -1.17 -4.19 15.22
CA LYS A 64 -0.72 -2.82 15.58
C LYS A 64 -0.31 -2.03 14.34
N LEU A 65 0.32 -2.69 13.37
CA LEU A 65 0.70 -2.10 12.09
C LEU A 65 -0.53 -1.68 11.28
N ILE A 66 -1.51 -2.58 11.20
CA ILE A 66 -2.80 -2.34 10.53
C ILE A 66 -3.53 -1.20 11.22
N GLU A 67 -3.54 -1.16 12.56
CA GLU A 67 -4.16 -0.08 13.33
C GLU A 67 -3.44 1.26 13.17
N MET A 68 -2.11 1.28 13.03
CA MET A 68 -1.37 2.51 12.73
C MET A 68 -1.71 3.06 11.33
N ILE A 69 -1.79 2.19 10.33
CA ILE A 69 -2.19 2.57 8.97
C ILE A 69 -3.66 3.04 8.96
N ARG A 70 -4.54 2.37 9.72
CA ARG A 70 -5.97 2.69 9.80
C ARG A 70 -6.26 3.97 10.61
N LYS A 71 -5.42 4.32 11.59
CA LYS A 71 -5.54 5.56 12.38
C LYS A 71 -4.85 6.77 11.74
N GLY A 72 -3.85 6.56 10.89
CA GLY A 72 -3.19 7.62 10.11
C GLY A 72 -3.94 8.02 8.84
N GLY A 73 -4.90 7.22 8.37
CA GLY A 73 -5.77 7.56 7.24
C GLY A 73 -6.96 8.41 7.67
N ILE A 74 -6.85 9.73 7.54
CA ILE A 74 -7.98 10.68 7.52
C ILE A 74 -8.10 11.26 6.12
#